data_AF-A0A1H8U7W0-F1
#
_entry.id   AF-A0A1H8U7W0-F1
#
_cell.length_a   1.000
_cell.length_b   1.000
_cell.length_c   1.000
_cell.angle_alpha   90.00
_cell.angle_beta   90.00
_cell.angle_gamma   90.00
#
_symmetry.space_group_name_H-M   'P 1'
#
loop_
_entity.id
_entity.type
_entity.pdbx_description
1 polymer ?
#
loop_
_entity_poly.entity_id
_entity_poly.type
_entity_poly.pdbx_seq_one_letter_code
_entity_poly.pdbx_strand_id
1 'polypeptide(L)'
;MPRYRFRLSLYERLLDGGDWVEIADAASALGAARRLARALLDLADPTVPWMDGALVIESGDGSEPVILPLRDVAADLGMDPGPGLATTRH
;
A
#
# COMPACT_ATOMS: atom_id res chain seq x y z
N MET A 1 -19.43 -13.42 5.03
CA MET A 1 -18.41 -13.21 3.98
C MET A 1 -17.07 -12.90 4.64
N PRO A 2 -15.91 -13.18 4.02
CA PRO A 2 -14.64 -12.83 4.63
C PRO A 2 -14.52 -11.30 4.75
N ARG A 3 -13.87 -10.86 5.82
CA ARG A 3 -13.68 -9.45 6.13
C ARG A 3 -12.21 -9.12 5.97
N TYR A 4 -11.94 -7.98 5.36
CA TYR A 4 -10.60 -7.48 5.15
C TYR A 4 -10.47 -6.07 5.68
N ARG A 5 -9.29 -5.73 6.17
CA ARG A 5 -8.93 -4.38 6.58
C ARG A 5 -7.70 -3.94 5.80
N PHE A 6 -7.72 -2.70 5.33
CA PHE A 6 -6.64 -2.08 4.59
C PHE A 6 -6.01 -1.00 5.45
N ARG A 7 -4.71 -1.08 5.67
CA ARG A 7 -3.97 -0.10 6.46
C ARG A 7 -2.78 0.41 5.68
N LEU A 8 -2.49 1.68 5.83
CA LEU A 8 -1.32 2.30 5.19
C LEU A 8 -0.14 2.27 6.15
N SER A 9 0.98 1.72 5.69
CA SER A 9 2.28 1.84 6.34
C SER A 9 3.08 2.93 5.64
N LEU A 10 3.56 3.91 6.40
CA LEU A 10 4.46 4.99 5.95
C LEU A 10 5.49 5.28 7.04
N TYR A 11 6.75 5.50 6.66
CA TYR A 11 7.85 5.76 7.60
C TYR A 11 7.96 4.68 8.69
N GLU A 12 7.81 3.41 8.30
CA GLU A 12 7.78 2.25 9.22
C GLU A 12 6.66 2.30 10.28
N ARG A 13 5.70 3.21 10.13
CA ARG A 13 4.53 3.33 11.00
C ARG A 13 3.30 2.88 10.26
N LEU A 14 2.64 1.89 10.84
CA LEU A 14 1.31 1.51 10.40
C LEU A 14 0.31 2.53 10.92
N LEU A 15 -0.30 3.29 10.02
CA LEU A 15 -1.33 4.26 10.39
C LEU A 15 -2.52 3.50 10.97
N ASP A 16 -2.97 3.93 12.14
CA ASP A 16 -4.22 3.47 12.74
C ASP A 16 -5.38 4.07 11.96
N GLY A 17 -6.22 3.18 11.44
CA GLY A 17 -7.31 3.54 10.53
C GLY A 17 -7.57 2.41 9.56
N GLY A 18 -8.84 2.09 9.37
CA GLY A 18 -9.30 1.02 8.49
C GLY A 18 -10.44 0.25 9.13
N ASP A 19 -11.64 0.39 8.57
CA ASP A 19 -12.75 -0.45 8.94
C ASP A 19 -12.65 -1.82 8.28
N TRP A 20 -13.23 -2.82 8.95
CA TRP A 20 -13.38 -4.15 8.39
C TRP A 20 -14.49 -4.18 7.35
N VAL A 21 -14.12 -4.41 6.10
CA VAL A 21 -15.04 -4.44 4.95
C VAL A 21 -15.24 -5.88 4.48
N GLU A 22 -16.48 -6.25 4.15
CA GLU A 22 -16.78 -7.54 3.52
C GLU A 22 -16.34 -7.53 2.05
N ILE A 23 -15.47 -8.47 1.68
CA ILE A 23 -15.03 -8.68 0.30
C ILE A 23 -15.09 -10.18 0.00
N ALA A 24 -15.40 -10.54 -1.25
CA ALA A 24 -15.67 -11.92 -1.64
C ALA A 24 -14.53 -12.89 -1.31
N ASP A 25 -13.28 -12.50 -1.59
CA ASP A 25 -12.08 -13.33 -1.44
C ASP A 25 -10.80 -12.49 -1.41
N ALA A 26 -9.66 -13.16 -1.18
CA ALA A 26 -8.35 -12.53 -1.06
C ALA A 26 -7.87 -11.88 -2.38
N ALA A 27 -8.22 -12.46 -3.53
CA ALA A 27 -7.86 -11.90 -4.83
C ALA A 27 -8.58 -10.58 -5.08
N SER A 28 -9.87 -10.52 -4.73
CA SER A 28 -10.71 -9.32 -4.78
C SER A 28 -10.22 -8.26 -3.80
N ALA A 29 -9.78 -8.65 -2.61
CA ALA A 29 -9.18 -7.75 -1.63
C ALA A 29 -7.86 -7.15 -2.16
N LEU A 30 -6.98 -7.97 -2.74
CA LEU A 30 -5.75 -7.49 -3.37
C LEU A 30 -6.04 -6.55 -4.56
N GLY A 31 -7.06 -6.86 -5.37
CA GLY A 31 -7.51 -5.98 -6.44
C GLY A 31 -8.03 -4.63 -5.93
N ALA A 32 -8.74 -4.62 -4.80
CA ALA A 32 -9.17 -3.39 -4.14
C ALA A 32 -7.97 -2.59 -3.59
N ALA A 33 -7.00 -3.26 -2.98
CA ALA A 33 -5.77 -2.63 -2.50
C ALA A 33 -4.98 -1.99 -3.65
N ARG A 34 -4.84 -2.65 -4.80
CA ARG A 34 -4.18 -2.06 -5.98
C ARG A 34 -4.87 -0.79 -6.47
N ARG A 35 -6.21 -0.80 -6.51
CA ARG A 35 -6.98 0.41 -6.88
C ARG A 35 -6.78 1.54 -5.87
N LEU A 36 -6.77 1.22 -4.57
CA LEU A 36 -6.52 2.19 -3.51
C LEU A 36 -5.10 2.77 -3.62
N ALA A 37 -4.09 1.92 -3.82
CA ALA A 37 -2.70 2.34 -4.02
C ALA A 37 -2.55 3.27 -5.23
N ARG A 38 -3.18 2.94 -6.37
CA ARG A 38 -3.19 3.81 -7.54
C ARG A 38 -3.80 5.17 -7.22
N ALA A 39 -4.97 5.20 -6.56
CA ALA A 39 -5.63 6.44 -6.20
C ALA A 39 -4.78 7.30 -5.22
N LEU A 40 -4.09 6.65 -4.27
CA LEU A 40 -3.16 7.33 -3.37
C LEU A 40 -2.00 7.96 -4.12
N LEU A 41 -1.38 7.23 -5.06
CA LEU A 41 -0.27 7.75 -5.87
C LEU A 41 -0.72 8.85 -6.84
N ASP A 42 -1.92 8.78 -7.39
CA ASP A 42 -2.47 9.81 -8.28
C ASP A 42 -2.82 11.12 -7.56
N LEU A 43 -3.18 11.05 -6.26
CA LEU A 43 -3.60 12.19 -5.43
C LEU A 43 -2.55 12.59 -4.38
N ALA A 44 -1.40 11.94 -4.39
CA ALA A 44 -0.37 12.07 -3.38
C ALA A 44 0.19 13.49 -3.29
N ASP A 45 0.35 13.99 -2.07
CA ASP A 45 1.24 15.12 -1.80
C ASP A 45 2.68 14.69 -2.17
N PRO A 46 3.35 15.38 -3.12
CA PRO A 46 4.68 14.98 -3.60
C PRO A 46 5.78 15.16 -2.55
N THR A 47 5.51 15.86 -1.44
CA THR A 47 6.47 16.03 -0.33
C THR A 47 6.56 14.80 0.57
N VAL A 48 5.59 13.88 0.47
CA VAL A 48 5.57 12.62 1.22
C VAL A 48 6.20 11.52 0.37
N PRO A 49 7.13 10.69 0.90
CA PRO A 49 7.79 9.61 0.19
C PRO A 49 6.86 8.39 0.10
N TRP A 50 5.76 8.52 -0.64
CA TRP A 50 4.75 7.47 -0.79
C TRP A 50 5.33 6.15 -1.32
N MET A 51 6.39 6.20 -2.12
CA MET A 51 7.05 5.01 -2.68
C MET A 51 7.75 4.12 -1.64
N ASP A 52 7.98 4.65 -0.43
CA ASP A 52 8.51 3.89 0.70
C ASP A 52 7.39 3.31 1.57
N GLY A 53 6.13 3.62 1.24
CA GLY A 53 4.96 3.08 1.91
C GLY A 53 4.46 1.76 1.33
N ALA A 54 3.53 1.15 2.06
CA ALA A 54 2.84 -0.06 1.64
C ALA A 54 1.38 -0.06 2.13
N LEU A 55 0.50 -0.71 1.38
CA LEU A 55 -0.80 -1.12 1.89
C LEU A 55 -0.68 -2.51 2.51
N VAL A 56 -1.09 -2.60 3.77
CA VAL A 56 -1.19 -3.85 4.53
C VAL A 56 -2.64 -4.30 4.47
N ILE A 57 -2.85 -5.54 4.02
CA ILE A 57 -4.15 -6.16 3.85
C ILE A 57 -4.29 -7.26 4.90
N GLU A 58 -5.14 -7.04 5.89
CA GLU A 58 -5.38 -7.99 6.97
C GLU A 58 -6.66 -8.77 6.68
N SER A 59 -6.62 -10.09 6.90
CA SER A 59 -7.79 -10.96 6.83
C SER A 59 -8.39 -11.16 8.22
N GLY A 60 -9.72 -11.13 8.32
CA GLY A 60 -10.44 -11.32 9.58
C GLY A 60 -10.39 -12.76 10.10
N ASP A 61 -9.86 -13.70 9.32
CA ASP A 61 -9.62 -15.09 9.72
C ASP A 61 -8.29 -15.29 10.49
N GLY A 62 -7.47 -14.24 10.63
CA GLY A 62 -6.20 -14.29 11.33
C GLY A 62 -5.02 -14.80 10.51
N SER A 63 -5.20 -14.98 9.18
CA SER A 63 -4.10 -15.29 8.28
C SER A 63 -3.04 -14.17 8.26
N GLU A 64 -1.81 -14.52 7.86
CA GLU A 64 -0.73 -13.56 7.68
C GLU A 64 -1.14 -12.40 6.75
N PRO A 65 -0.86 -11.14 7.13
CA PRO A 65 -1.20 -9.99 6.30
C PRO A 65 -0.46 -10.01 4.96
N VAL A 66 -1.15 -9.57 3.91
CA VAL A 66 -0.54 -9.36 2.60
C VAL A 66 -0.02 -7.92 2.53
N ILE A 67 1.24 -7.76 2.15
CA ILE A 67 1.89 -6.46 2.00
C ILE A 67 1.94 -6.11 0.51
N LEU A 68 1.38 -4.96 0.14
CA LEU A 68 1.45 -4.39 -1.20
C LEU A 68 2.31 -3.12 -1.16
N PRO A 69 3.59 -3.18 -1.56
CA PRO A 69 4.44 -2.00 -1.66
C PRO A 69 3.89 -0.99 -2.67
N LEU A 70 3.86 0.29 -2.31
CA LEU A 70 3.38 1.33 -3.21
C LEU A 70 4.33 1.56 -4.39
N ARG A 71 5.63 1.29 -4.22
CA ARG A 71 6.61 1.31 -5.31
C ARG A 71 6.33 0.31 -6.44
N ASP A 72 5.79 -0.85 -6.11
CA ASP A 72 5.47 -1.87 -7.12
C ASP A 72 4.31 -1.38 -7.99
N VAL A 73 3.32 -0.77 -7.34
CA VAL A 73 2.21 -0.12 -8.04
C VAL A 73 2.72 1.07 -8.84
N ALA A 74 3.62 1.91 -8.31
CA ALA A 74 4.20 3.03 -9.05
C ALA A 74 4.95 2.56 -10.32
N ALA A 75 5.69 1.45 -10.24
CA ALA A 75 6.39 0.85 -11.36
C ALA A 75 5.45 0.37 -12.46
N ASP A 76 4.32 -0.29 -12.10
CA ASP A 76 3.27 -0.71 -13.04
C ASP A 76 2.68 0.47 -13.82
N LEU A 77 2.79 1.68 -13.27
CA LEU A 77 2.23 2.91 -13.81
C LEU A 77 3.23 3.73 -14.60
N GLY A 78 4.48 3.26 -14.71
CA GLY A 78 5.56 3.99 -15.35
C GLY A 78 5.96 5.27 -14.62
N MET A 79 5.65 5.38 -13.32
CA MET A 79 6.15 6.48 -12.48
C MET A 79 7.64 6.20 -12.21
N ASP A 80 8.51 7.13 -12.62
CA ASP A 80 9.94 7.03 -12.36
C ASP A 80 10.18 7.15 -10.85
N PRO A 81 10.73 6.12 -10.17
CA PRO A 81 11.17 6.27 -8.80
C PRO A 81 12.43 7.12 -8.86
N GLY A 82 12.25 8.45 -8.91
CA GLY A 82 13.34 9.42 -8.95
C GLY A 82 14.43 9.02 -7.97
N PRO A 83 15.71 9.25 -8.31
CA PRO A 83 16.85 8.55 -7.76
C PRO A 83 16.75 8.48 -6.24
N GLY A 84 16.41 7.30 -5.73
CA GLY A 84 16.39 7.04 -4.29
C GLY A 84 17.73 7.47 -3.73
N LEU A 85 17.69 8.33 -2.71
CA LEU A 85 18.83 8.95 -2.02
C LEU A 85 20.12 8.17 -2.29
N ALA A 86 20.84 8.60 -3.33
CA ALA A 86 22.14 8.05 -3.63
C ALA A 86 22.96 8.26 -2.36
N THR A 87 23.34 7.15 -1.74
CA THR A 87 24.22 7.11 -0.59
C THR A 87 25.44 7.97 -0.90
N THR A 88 25.44 9.20 -0.39
CA THR A 88 26.63 10.05 -0.37
C THR A 88 27.44 9.54 0.81
N ARG A 89 28.30 8.56 0.56
CA ARG A 89 29.40 8.26 1.49
C ARG A 89 30.63 8.99 0.97
N HIS A 90 30.99 10.02 1.73
CA HIS A 90 32.31 10.65 1.74
C HIS A 90 33.40 9.62 2.06
#